data_AF-A0A2N9F2B9-F1
#
_entry.id   AF-A0A2N9F2B9-F1
#
_cell.length_a   1.000
_cell.length_b   1.000
_cell.length_c   1.000
_cell.angle_alpha   90.00
_cell.angle_beta   90.00
_cell.angle_gamma   90.00
#
_symmetry.space_group_name_H-M   'P 1'
#
loop_
_entity.id
_entity.type
_entity.pdbx_description
1 polymer ?
#
loop_
_entity_poly.entity_id
_entity_poly.type
_entity_poly.pdbx_seq_one_letter_code
_entity_poly.pdbx_strand_id
1 'polypeptide(L)'
;MFLRAIGRPLLARVKQTTGIVGLDVVPNAREVLIDLYTKTLKEIKAVPEDEGYRKAVESFTSHRLKVCKEEQDWELIEKKLGCGQVEELIEEARDELTLIGKMIEWDPWGVPDDYECEVIENDAPVPKHVPLHRPGPLPEEFYKTLDAATSQPTVTLEAATSQPTAAVTSGESQSKE
;
A
#
# COMPACT_ATOMS: atom_id res chain seq x y z
N MET A 1 -51.71 28.89 -2.13
CA MET A 1 -51.15 27.85 -3.03
C MET A 1 -50.42 28.60 -4.14
N PHE A 2 -49.11 28.62 -4.33
CA PHE A 2 -48.00 27.72 -4.02
C PHE A 2 -46.72 28.57 -3.89
N LEU A 3 -45.94 28.36 -2.83
CA LEU A 3 -44.55 28.82 -2.77
C LEU A 3 -43.72 27.85 -3.62
N ARG A 4 -43.19 28.31 -4.77
CA ARG A 4 -42.17 27.57 -5.51
C ARG A 4 -40.88 27.62 -4.70
N ALA A 5 -40.56 26.52 -4.04
CA ALA A 5 -39.22 26.27 -3.52
C ALA A 5 -38.26 26.21 -4.71
N ILE A 6 -37.46 27.25 -4.91
CA ILE A 6 -36.30 27.21 -5.79
C ILE A 6 -35.27 26.36 -5.06
N GLY A 7 -35.26 25.05 -5.33
CA GLY A 7 -34.20 24.17 -4.89
C GLY A 7 -32.89 24.66 -5.50
N ARG A 8 -32.00 25.21 -4.68
CA ARG A 8 -30.58 25.33 -5.03
C ARG A 8 -30.11 23.92 -5.38
N PRO A 9 -29.59 23.64 -6.59
CA PRO A 9 -28.88 22.39 -6.80
C PRO A 9 -27.72 22.41 -5.80
N LEU A 10 -27.60 21.37 -4.98
CA LEU A 10 -26.40 21.15 -4.19
C LEU A 10 -25.27 20.97 -5.20
N LEU A 11 -24.53 22.05 -5.46
CA LEU A 11 -23.36 22.03 -6.33
C LEU A 11 -22.33 21.13 -5.65
N ALA A 12 -22.27 19.87 -6.10
CA ALA A 12 -21.14 19.02 -5.79
C ALA A 12 -19.85 19.76 -6.19
N ARG A 13 -18.85 19.73 -5.32
CA ARG A 13 -17.59 20.44 -5.54
C ARG A 13 -16.83 19.72 -6.65
N VAL A 14 -16.78 20.33 -7.83
CA VAL A 14 -16.15 19.75 -9.03
C VAL A 14 -14.70 20.23 -9.14
N LYS A 15 -13.77 19.28 -9.30
CA LYS A 15 -12.35 19.55 -9.59
C LYS A 15 -12.23 20.29 -10.93
N GLN A 16 -11.49 21.40 -10.98
CA GLN A 16 -11.41 22.25 -12.18
C GLN A 16 -10.30 21.83 -13.14
N THR A 17 -9.14 21.46 -12.59
CA THR A 17 -7.97 20.99 -13.34
C THR A 17 -7.13 20.11 -12.41
N THR A 18 -6.39 19.16 -12.99
CA THR A 18 -5.39 18.33 -12.30
C THR A 18 -4.06 19.07 -12.13
N GLY A 19 -3.82 20.13 -12.90
CA GLY A 19 -2.51 20.81 -12.95
C GLY A 19 -1.44 20.04 -13.73
N ILE A 20 -1.78 18.89 -14.32
CA ILE A 20 -0.90 18.07 -15.16
C ILE A 20 -1.41 18.15 -16.60
N VAL A 21 -0.52 18.50 -17.53
CA VAL A 21 -0.88 18.59 -18.95
C VAL A 21 -1.13 17.19 -19.51
N GLY A 22 -2.27 17.00 -20.18
CA GLY A 22 -2.64 15.71 -20.78
C GLY A 22 -3.43 14.78 -19.85
N LEU A 23 -3.60 15.14 -18.58
CA LEU A 23 -4.42 14.39 -17.62
C LEU A 23 -5.72 15.15 -17.33
N ASP A 24 -6.78 14.80 -18.06
CA ASP A 24 -8.09 15.44 -17.94
C ASP A 24 -8.82 15.03 -16.65
N VAL A 25 -9.56 15.96 -16.07
CA VAL A 25 -10.38 15.72 -14.87
C VAL A 25 -11.52 14.75 -15.19
N VAL A 26 -11.72 13.75 -14.34
CA VAL A 26 -12.79 12.75 -14.48
C VAL A 26 -13.88 13.01 -13.42
N PRO A 27 -15.07 13.52 -13.80
CA PRO A 27 -16.12 13.87 -12.84
C PRO A 27 -16.66 12.68 -12.02
N ASN A 28 -16.66 11.48 -12.61
CA ASN A 28 -17.12 10.24 -11.99
C ASN A 28 -15.94 9.31 -11.61
N ALA A 29 -14.82 9.89 -11.18
CA ALA A 29 -13.58 9.16 -10.91
C ALA A 29 -13.76 7.94 -9.98
N ARG A 30 -14.55 8.09 -8.91
CA ARG A 30 -14.81 7.00 -7.95
C ARG A 30 -15.43 5.76 -8.60
N GLU A 31 -16.46 5.95 -9.41
CA GLU A 31 -17.15 4.83 -10.07
C GLU A 31 -16.21 4.13 -11.06
N VAL A 32 -15.46 4.91 -11.82
CA VAL A 32 -14.45 4.40 -12.76
C VAL A 32 -13.38 3.60 -12.01
N LEU A 33 -12.87 4.09 -10.88
CA LEU A 33 -11.88 3.37 -10.06
C LEU A 33 -12.43 2.06 -9.51
N ILE A 34 -13.66 2.06 -8.98
CA ILE A 34 -14.31 0.85 -8.47
C ILE A 34 -14.43 -0.20 -9.59
N ASP A 35 -14.86 0.21 -10.77
CA ASP A 35 -14.99 -0.67 -11.92
C ASP A 35 -13.63 -1.23 -12.37
N LEU A 36 -12.61 -0.37 -12.47
CA LEU A 36 -11.27 -0.78 -12.88
C LEU A 36 -10.68 -1.77 -11.87
N TYR A 37 -10.69 -1.46 -10.57
CA TYR A 37 -10.15 -2.36 -9.55
C TYR A 37 -10.93 -3.68 -9.46
N THR A 38 -12.25 -3.66 -9.67
CA THR A 38 -13.05 -4.90 -9.70
C THR A 38 -12.68 -5.76 -10.92
N LYS A 39 -12.38 -5.14 -12.07
CA LYS A 39 -11.85 -5.84 -13.24
C LYS A 39 -10.44 -6.38 -12.95
N THR A 40 -9.55 -5.60 -12.35
CA THR A 40 -8.18 -6.02 -11.98
C THR A 40 -8.21 -7.25 -11.09
N LEU A 41 -9.03 -7.24 -10.03
CA LEU A 41 -9.21 -8.41 -9.13
C LEU A 41 -9.85 -9.63 -9.80
N LYS A 42 -10.52 -9.45 -10.93
CA LYS A 42 -11.08 -10.56 -11.72
C LYS A 42 -10.02 -11.16 -12.63
N GLU A 43 -9.30 -10.32 -13.38
CA GLU A 43 -8.28 -10.76 -14.35
C GLU A 43 -7.05 -11.36 -13.65
N ILE A 44 -6.62 -10.81 -12.51
CA ILE A 44 -5.44 -11.31 -11.78
C ILE A 44 -5.57 -12.77 -11.32
N LYS A 45 -6.79 -13.31 -11.24
CA LYS A 45 -7.03 -14.71 -10.86
C LYS A 45 -6.48 -15.72 -11.87
N ALA A 46 -6.17 -15.30 -13.09
CA ALA A 46 -5.52 -16.13 -14.09
C ALA A 46 -4.03 -16.38 -13.77
N VAL A 47 -3.39 -15.51 -12.98
CA VAL A 47 -1.99 -15.64 -12.55
C VAL A 47 -1.88 -16.64 -11.39
N PRO A 48 -0.81 -17.45 -11.27
CA PRO A 48 -0.64 -18.38 -10.15
C PRO A 48 -0.61 -17.69 -8.77
N GLU A 49 -1.15 -18.34 -7.73
CA GLU A 49 -1.31 -17.76 -6.38
C GLU A 49 0.00 -17.51 -5.63
N ASP A 50 1.03 -18.30 -5.92
CA ASP A 50 2.28 -18.21 -5.16
C ASP A 50 3.19 -17.07 -5.64
N GLU A 51 2.90 -16.52 -6.81
CA GLU A 51 3.70 -15.46 -7.42
C GLU A 51 3.61 -14.15 -6.64
N GLY A 52 4.77 -13.52 -6.40
CA GLY A 52 4.86 -12.25 -5.68
C GLY A 52 4.06 -11.14 -6.35
N TYR A 53 3.98 -11.16 -7.68
CA TYR A 53 3.18 -10.21 -8.46
C TYR A 53 1.69 -10.28 -8.09
N ARG A 54 1.09 -11.48 -8.09
CA ARG A 54 -0.33 -11.65 -7.73
C ARG A 54 -0.62 -11.18 -6.31
N LYS A 55 0.23 -11.57 -5.35
CA LYS A 55 0.10 -11.14 -3.94
C LYS A 55 0.15 -9.62 -3.80
N ALA A 56 1.06 -8.95 -4.52
CA ALA A 56 1.18 -7.50 -4.50
C ALA A 56 -0.07 -6.82 -5.09
N VAL A 57 -0.47 -7.23 -6.31
CA VAL A 57 -1.63 -6.68 -7.02
C VAL A 57 -2.92 -6.84 -6.22
N GLU A 58 -3.18 -8.02 -5.67
CA GLU A 58 -4.35 -8.26 -4.82
C GLU A 58 -4.34 -7.38 -3.57
N SER A 59 -3.19 -7.22 -2.93
CA SER A 59 -3.05 -6.45 -1.69
C SER A 59 -3.35 -4.96 -1.91
N PHE A 60 -2.64 -4.30 -2.82
CA PHE A 60 -2.85 -2.86 -3.04
C PHE A 60 -4.19 -2.57 -3.70
N THR A 61 -4.65 -3.42 -4.64
CA THR A 61 -5.93 -3.22 -5.34
C THR A 61 -7.10 -3.38 -4.37
N SER A 62 -7.05 -4.37 -3.46
CA SER A 62 -8.09 -4.55 -2.44
C SER A 62 -8.14 -3.38 -1.46
N HIS A 63 -6.97 -2.87 -1.05
CA HIS A 63 -6.89 -1.69 -0.19
C HIS A 63 -7.47 -0.45 -0.89
N ARG A 64 -7.04 -0.16 -2.12
CA ARG A 64 -7.54 0.96 -2.94
C ARG A 64 -9.05 0.87 -3.18
N LEU A 65 -9.55 -0.32 -3.52
CA LEU A 65 -10.98 -0.57 -3.71
C LEU A 65 -11.79 -0.36 -2.43
N LYS A 66 -11.26 -0.79 -1.27
CA LYS A 66 -11.90 -0.56 0.03
C LYS A 66 -12.05 0.93 0.31
N VAL A 67 -10.99 1.72 0.14
CA VAL A 67 -11.03 3.17 0.34
C VAL A 67 -12.03 3.84 -0.61
N CYS A 68 -12.05 3.46 -1.89
CA CYS A 68 -13.01 3.99 -2.87
C CYS A 68 -14.46 3.64 -2.55
N LYS A 69 -14.72 2.52 -1.87
CA LYS A 69 -16.07 2.14 -1.42
C LYS A 69 -16.50 2.92 -0.18
N GLU A 70 -15.59 3.11 0.77
CA GLU A 70 -15.84 3.82 2.02
C GLU A 70 -16.09 5.32 1.82
N GLU A 71 -15.28 5.96 0.97
CA GLU A 71 -15.33 7.41 0.76
C GLU A 71 -16.09 7.77 -0.53
N GLN A 72 -16.91 8.83 -0.45
CA GLN A 72 -17.68 9.35 -1.58
C GLN A 72 -16.97 10.51 -2.28
N ASP A 73 -16.19 11.28 -1.55
CA ASP A 73 -15.52 12.49 -2.04
C ASP A 73 -14.10 12.15 -2.54
N TRP A 74 -13.72 12.72 -3.69
CA TRP A 74 -12.42 12.47 -4.30
C TRP A 74 -11.27 13.03 -3.45
N GLU A 75 -11.46 14.17 -2.78
CA GLU A 75 -10.45 14.80 -1.91
C GLU A 75 -10.12 13.91 -0.70
N LEU A 76 -11.13 13.22 -0.14
CA LEU A 76 -10.95 12.28 0.96
C LEU A 76 -10.28 10.98 0.50
N ILE A 77 -10.58 10.52 -0.71
CA ILE A 77 -9.91 9.37 -1.33
C ILE A 77 -8.41 9.67 -1.51
N GLU A 78 -8.06 10.82 -2.10
CA GLU A 78 -6.67 11.26 -2.29
C GLU A 78 -5.93 11.35 -0.96
N LYS A 79 -6.56 11.95 0.06
CA LYS A 79 -5.95 12.09 1.39
C LYS A 79 -5.74 10.75 2.09
N LYS A 80 -6.71 9.83 2.03
CA LYS A 80 -6.59 8.52 2.69
C LYS A 80 -5.58 7.62 1.99
N LEU A 81 -5.55 7.63 0.67
CA LEU A 81 -4.67 6.76 -0.09
C LEU A 81 -3.24 7.32 -0.16
N GLY A 82 -3.08 8.64 -0.18
CA GLY A 82 -1.76 9.28 -0.17
C GLY A 82 -0.91 8.97 -1.40
N CYS A 83 -1.55 8.69 -2.54
CA CYS A 83 -0.91 8.18 -3.76
C CYS A 83 -1.24 9.07 -4.97
N GLY A 84 -1.04 10.37 -4.83
CA GLY A 84 -1.34 11.34 -5.90
C GLY A 84 -2.83 11.64 -6.05
N GLN A 85 -3.21 12.08 -7.25
CA GLN A 85 -4.57 12.46 -7.62
C GLN A 85 -5.40 11.26 -8.09
N VAL A 86 -6.74 11.36 -7.99
CA VAL A 86 -7.63 10.27 -8.45
C VAL A 86 -7.49 9.97 -9.95
N GLU A 87 -7.15 10.96 -10.77
CA GLU A 87 -6.92 10.77 -12.20
C GLU A 87 -5.64 9.96 -12.48
N GLU A 88 -4.57 10.18 -11.72
CA GLU A 88 -3.33 9.40 -11.82
C GLU A 88 -3.60 7.94 -11.42
N LEU A 89 -4.40 7.72 -10.37
CA LEU A 89 -4.83 6.38 -9.96
C LEU A 89 -5.64 5.65 -11.04
N ILE A 90 -6.43 6.37 -11.84
CA ILE A 90 -7.18 5.79 -12.96
C ILE A 90 -6.22 5.33 -14.05
N GLU A 91 -5.19 6.14 -14.35
CA GLU A 91 -4.15 5.79 -15.31
C GLU A 91 -3.36 4.56 -14.83
N GLU A 92 -2.88 4.57 -13.57
CA GLU A 92 -2.22 3.41 -12.95
C GLU A 92 -3.09 2.14 -13.02
N ALA A 93 -4.38 2.24 -12.71
CA ALA A 93 -5.28 1.08 -12.74
C ALA A 93 -5.51 0.54 -14.17
N ARG A 94 -5.49 1.41 -15.19
CA ARG A 94 -5.58 1.00 -16.61
C ARG A 94 -4.28 0.36 -17.09
N ASP A 95 -3.15 0.92 -16.68
CA ASP A 95 -1.84 0.38 -17.00
C ASP A 95 -1.65 -0.99 -16.35
N GLU A 96 -2.10 -1.15 -15.11
CA GLU A 96 -2.07 -2.44 -14.41
C GLU A 96 -2.94 -3.48 -15.12
N LEU A 97 -4.15 -3.12 -15.57
CA LEU A 97 -4.99 -4.02 -16.38
C LEU A 97 -4.32 -4.43 -17.70
N THR A 98 -3.64 -3.48 -18.34
CA THR A 98 -2.89 -3.74 -19.58
C THR A 98 -1.69 -4.65 -19.31
N LEU A 99 -1.00 -4.44 -18.18
CA LEU A 99 0.12 -5.25 -17.73
C LEU A 99 -0.35 -6.68 -17.43
N ILE A 100 -1.44 -6.87 -16.68
CA ILE A 100 -2.00 -8.20 -16.40
C ILE A 100 -2.26 -8.96 -17.71
N GLY A 101 -2.85 -8.31 -18.72
CA GLY A 101 -3.06 -8.92 -20.02
C GLY A 101 -1.77 -9.43 -20.67
N LYS A 102 -0.68 -8.65 -20.59
CA LYS A 102 0.65 -9.05 -21.09
C LYS A 102 1.28 -10.16 -20.24
N MET A 103 1.13 -10.10 -18.92
CA MET A 103 1.69 -11.09 -18.00
C MET A 103 1.01 -12.46 -18.16
N ILE A 104 -0.29 -12.48 -18.51
CA ILE A 104 -1.01 -13.71 -18.86
C ILE A 104 -0.52 -14.27 -20.20
N GLU A 105 -0.25 -13.42 -21.19
CA GLU A 105 0.23 -13.85 -22.51
C GLU A 105 1.67 -14.39 -22.45
N TRP A 106 2.55 -13.72 -21.73
CA TRP A 106 3.98 -14.05 -21.66
C TRP A 106 4.32 -15.10 -20.61
N ASP A 107 3.44 -15.30 -19.63
CA ASP A 107 3.53 -16.32 -18.59
C ASP A 107 4.93 -16.45 -17.95
N PRO A 108 5.53 -15.37 -17.43
CA PRO A 108 6.91 -15.39 -16.94
C PRO A 108 7.06 -16.01 -15.54
N TRP A 109 6.15 -16.90 -15.15
CA TRP A 109 6.06 -17.44 -13.80
C TRP A 109 6.98 -18.65 -13.61
N GLY A 110 7.30 -18.92 -12.35
CA GLY A 110 8.22 -20.00 -11.97
C GLY A 110 9.69 -19.63 -12.11
N VAL A 111 10.52 -20.43 -11.46
CA VAL A 111 11.98 -20.27 -11.44
C VAL A 111 12.58 -21.59 -11.93
N PRO A 112 13.36 -21.59 -13.03
CA PRO A 112 14.07 -22.78 -13.50
C PRO A 112 15.06 -23.32 -12.47
N ASP A 113 15.33 -24.63 -12.49
CA ASP A 113 16.25 -25.29 -11.56
C ASP A 113 17.71 -24.80 -11.72
N ASP A 114 18.06 -24.33 -12.92
CA ASP A 114 19.37 -23.79 -13.29
C ASP A 114 19.43 -22.26 -13.18
N TYR A 115 18.45 -21.62 -12.54
CA TYR A 115 18.42 -20.17 -12.40
C TYR A 115 19.51 -19.67 -11.43
N GLU A 116 20.47 -18.91 -11.97
CA GLU A 116 21.50 -18.22 -11.20
C GLU A 116 21.19 -16.71 -11.12
N CYS A 117 21.01 -16.20 -9.90
CA CYS A 117 20.79 -14.78 -9.63
C CYS A 117 21.95 -14.22 -8.82
N GLU A 118 22.86 -13.51 -9.50
CA GLU A 118 23.99 -12.84 -8.84
C GLU A 118 23.54 -11.51 -8.24
N VAL A 119 23.41 -11.47 -6.90
CA VAL A 119 23.15 -10.24 -6.16
C VAL A 119 24.49 -9.52 -5.92
N ILE A 120 24.73 -8.45 -6.67
CA ILE A 120 25.95 -7.64 -6.57
C ILE A 120 25.65 -6.41 -5.71
N GLU A 121 26.21 -6.39 -4.50
CA GLU A 121 26.08 -5.27 -3.56
C GLU A 121 27.40 -4.47 -3.51
N ASN A 122 27.30 -3.14 -3.65
CA ASN A 122 28.44 -2.23 -3.51
C ASN A 122 28.11 -1.15 -2.47
N ASP A 123 28.61 -1.34 -1.25
CA ASP A 123 28.37 -0.47 -0.10
C ASP A 123 29.23 0.80 -0.08
N ALA A 124 29.89 1.14 -1.20
CA ALA A 124 30.66 2.38 -1.29
C ALA A 124 29.75 3.58 -1.02
N PRO A 125 30.09 4.45 -0.05
CA PRO A 125 29.21 5.56 0.34
C PRO A 125 29.11 6.58 -0.79
N VAL A 126 27.88 6.91 -1.19
CA VAL A 126 27.61 7.95 -2.20
C VAL A 126 27.86 9.34 -1.59
N PRO A 127 28.72 10.18 -2.19
CA PRO A 127 28.95 11.53 -1.69
C PRO A 127 27.69 12.39 -1.69
N LYS A 128 27.52 13.26 -0.68
CA LYS A 128 26.29 14.05 -0.46
C LYS A 128 25.87 14.98 -1.61
N HIS A 129 26.84 15.43 -2.42
CA HIS A 129 26.61 16.35 -3.54
C HIS A 129 26.17 15.62 -4.81
N VAL A 130 26.30 14.29 -4.85
CA VAL A 130 25.84 13.48 -5.97
C VAL A 130 24.31 13.39 -5.90
N PRO A 131 23.60 13.59 -7.02
CA PRO A 131 22.15 13.41 -7.06
C PRO A 131 21.77 12.02 -6.57
N LEU A 132 20.99 11.97 -5.49
CA LEU A 132 20.42 10.76 -4.91
C LEU A 132 18.93 10.99 -4.70
N HIS A 133 18.10 10.04 -5.13
CA HIS A 133 16.66 10.10 -4.86
C HIS A 133 16.42 10.04 -3.36
N ARG A 134 15.94 11.15 -2.80
CA ARG A 134 15.52 11.22 -1.40
C ARG A 134 14.02 10.98 -1.34
N PRO A 135 13.53 10.27 -0.31
CA PRO A 135 12.10 10.12 -0.13
C PRO A 135 11.47 11.51 0.04
N GLY A 136 10.28 11.69 -0.52
CA GLY A 136 9.46 12.85 -0.24
C GLY A 136 9.04 12.89 1.24
N PRO A 137 8.43 14.01 1.68
CA PRO A 137 7.86 14.09 3.02
C PRO A 137 6.79 13.01 3.20
N LEU A 138 6.86 12.26 4.31
CA LEU A 138 5.85 11.27 4.66
C LEU A 138 4.54 11.95 5.06
N PRO A 139 3.38 11.26 4.94
CA PRO A 139 2.09 11.79 5.37
C PRO A 139 2.11 12.20 6.85
N GLU A 140 1.50 13.34 7.19
CA GLU A 140 1.49 13.85 8.57
C GLU A 140 0.91 12.87 9.60
N GLU A 141 -0.04 12.04 9.17
CA GLU A 141 -0.64 10.99 9.99
C GLU A 141 0.41 9.99 10.50
N PHE A 142 1.46 9.72 9.72
CA PHE A 142 2.55 8.86 10.15
C PHE A 142 3.25 9.43 11.38
N TYR A 143 3.61 10.72 11.37
CA TYR A 143 4.26 11.37 12.51
C TYR A 143 3.36 11.38 13.74
N LYS A 144 2.05 11.65 13.58
CA LYS A 144 1.09 11.59 14.70
C LYS A 144 1.00 10.19 15.30
N THR A 145 0.96 9.15 14.48
CA THR A 145 0.92 7.76 14.97
C THR A 145 2.23 7.35 15.64
N LEU A 146 3.38 7.81 15.12
CA LEU A 146 4.70 7.56 15.69
C LEU A 146 4.84 8.24 17.05
N ASP A 147 4.43 9.50 17.15
CA ASP A 147 4.41 10.25 18.40
C ASP A 147 3.45 9.58 19.40
N ALA A 148 2.26 9.15 18.97
CA ALA A 148 1.31 8.43 19.82
C ALA A 148 1.85 7.07 20.30
N ALA A 149 2.55 6.33 19.46
CA ALA A 149 3.18 5.06 19.83
C ALA A 149 4.35 5.27 20.81
N THR A 150 5.12 6.34 20.63
CA THR A 150 6.27 6.68 21.47
C THR A 150 5.87 7.32 22.81
N SER A 151 4.70 7.95 22.87
CA SER A 151 4.17 8.61 24.08
C SER A 151 3.26 7.71 24.94
N GLN A 152 3.03 6.45 24.55
CA GLN A 152 2.45 5.48 25.48
C GLN A 152 3.43 5.25 26.65
N PRO A 153 3.01 5.45 27.90
CA PRO A 153 3.89 5.25 29.04
C PRO A 153 4.20 3.77 29.19
N THR A 154 5.49 3.46 29.30
CA THR A 154 6.01 2.23 29.85
C THR A 154 5.23 1.87 31.10
N VAL A 155 4.39 0.83 31.05
CA VAL A 155 3.92 0.19 32.27
C VAL A 155 5.16 -0.30 33.00
N THR A 156 5.40 0.30 34.16
CA THR A 156 6.53 0.07 35.05
C THR A 156 6.64 -1.42 35.39
N LEU A 157 7.63 -2.11 34.81
CA LEU A 157 8.16 -3.32 35.41
C LEU A 157 9.20 -2.89 36.45
N GLU A 158 8.71 -2.53 37.64
CA GLU A 158 9.57 -2.36 38.81
C GLU A 158 9.99 -3.74 39.34
N ALA A 159 11.27 -3.81 39.68
CA ALA A 159 11.99 -4.97 40.15
C ALA A 159 11.41 -5.54 41.46
N ALA A 160 11.18 -6.85 41.48
CA ALA A 160 11.19 -7.64 42.70
C ALA A 160 12.39 -8.60 42.64
N THR A 161 13.55 -8.10 43.06
CA THR A 161 14.72 -8.94 43.36
C THR A 161 14.49 -9.64 44.69
N SER A 162 14.35 -10.96 44.68
CA SER A 162 14.68 -11.81 45.82
C SER A 162 15.28 -13.14 45.33
N GLN A 163 16.61 -13.21 45.33
CA GLN A 163 17.35 -14.46 45.54
C GLN A 163 17.85 -14.45 47.01
N PRO A 164 18.26 -15.57 47.64
CA PRO A 164 18.67 -16.87 47.06
C PRO A 164 18.20 -18.13 47.82
N THR A 165 18.31 -19.32 47.21
CA THR A 165 18.86 -20.51 47.89
C THR A 165 19.32 -21.56 46.87
N ALA A 166 20.49 -22.12 47.15
CA ALA A 166 21.14 -23.21 46.44
C ALA A 166 20.54 -24.58 46.84
N ALA A 167 20.53 -25.53 45.90
CA ALA A 167 21.10 -26.88 46.01
C ALA A 167 20.37 -27.94 45.14
N VAL A 168 21.15 -28.95 44.74
CA VAL A 168 20.79 -30.29 44.24
C VAL A 168 20.88 -30.54 42.72
N THR A 169 22.14 -30.73 42.31
CA THR A 169 22.69 -31.83 41.48
C THR A 169 21.82 -33.09 41.30
N SER A 170 21.67 -33.54 40.05
CA SER A 170 21.83 -34.92 39.49
C SER A 170 21.37 -34.81 38.01
N GLY A 171 22.16 -35.05 36.95
CA GLY A 171 23.00 -36.20 36.67
C GLY A 171 22.17 -37.26 35.93
N GLU A 172 22.12 -37.24 34.59
CA GLU A 172 22.21 -38.45 33.76
C GLU A 172 22.36 -38.09 32.27
N SER A 173 23.50 -38.51 31.72
CA SER A 173 23.84 -38.58 30.31
C SER A 173 23.42 -39.94 29.74
N GLN A 174 22.80 -39.97 28.55
CA GLN A 174 22.76 -41.18 27.72
C GLN A 174 23.13 -40.86 26.27
N SER A 175 24.21 -41.53 25.85
CA SER A 175 24.78 -41.58 24.52
C SER A 175 24.06 -42.60 23.63
N LYS A 176 24.03 -42.33 22.32
CA LYS A 176 23.98 -43.23 21.16
C LYS A 176 23.96 -42.32 19.93
N GLU A 177 24.82 -42.42 18.92
CA GLU A 177 25.89 -43.35 18.53
C GLU A 177 26.84 -42.52 17.66
#